data_AF-A0A7Y2U867-F1
#
_entry.id   AF-A0A7Y2U867-F1
#
_cell.length_a   1.000
_cell.length_b   1.000
_cell.length_c   1.000
_cell.angle_alpha   90.00
_cell.angle_beta   90.00
_cell.angle_gamma   90.00
#
_symmetry.space_group_name_H-M   'P 1'
#
loop_
_entity.id
_entity.type
_entity.pdbx_description
1 polymer ?
#
loop_
_entity_poly.entity_id
_entity_poly.type
_entity_poly.pdbx_seq_one_letter_code
_entity_poly.pdbx_strand_id
1 'polypeptide(L)'
;KPTPPEFDIDMWMAKARAFMQNKGKYVIADYDEDLLANIDRFERDVNRVVRKLDRNLRKPAQIQVEEAFTGFRLLGYLPEDPAKDAPQQIKDLYVVALHDQKKIYTKYLIKFTELRIFYIQGLDKQITILKKQGNDDHAASLEEEIALTQKDMARFIRILRGQEPDPEPEEDAEGDQKDGDNKKDDKGKKEDDKEENQNKSG
;
A
#
# COMPACT_ATOMS: atom_id res chain seq x y z
N LYS A 1 -11.13 24.27 -43.31
CA LYS A 1 -10.11 24.45 -42.26
C LYS A 1 -9.06 23.36 -42.49
N PRO A 2 -7.74 23.64 -42.38
CA PRO A 2 -6.74 22.58 -42.45
C PRO A 2 -6.92 21.64 -41.26
N THR A 3 -6.72 20.34 -41.48
CA THR A 3 -6.70 19.33 -40.43
C THR A 3 -5.46 19.55 -39.55
N PRO A 4 -5.59 19.46 -38.22
CA PRO A 4 -4.44 19.49 -37.33
C PRO A 4 -3.42 18.40 -37.68
N PRO A 5 -2.13 18.61 -37.42
CA PRO A 5 -1.12 17.57 -37.56
C PRO A 5 -1.39 16.43 -36.56
N GLU A 6 -1.26 15.19 -37.03
CA GLU A 6 -1.45 13.99 -36.21
C GLU A 6 -0.44 13.98 -35.04
N PHE A 7 -0.96 13.78 -33.83
CA PHE A 7 -0.15 13.71 -32.61
C PHE A 7 -0.41 12.39 -31.88
N ASP A 8 0.63 11.59 -31.74
CA ASP A 8 0.59 10.34 -30.97
C ASP A 8 0.84 10.65 -29.49
N ILE A 9 -0.26 10.83 -28.75
CA ILE A 9 -0.23 11.14 -27.32
C ILE A 9 0.37 10.00 -26.50
N ASP A 10 0.07 8.75 -26.86
CA ASP A 10 0.49 7.58 -26.10
C ASP A 10 2.01 7.39 -26.18
N MET A 11 2.57 7.47 -27.39
CA MET A 11 4.02 7.42 -27.58
C MET A 11 4.70 8.59 -26.90
N TRP A 12 4.13 9.80 -26.96
CA TRP A 12 4.71 10.96 -26.30
C TRP A 12 4.71 10.81 -24.78
N MET A 13 3.59 10.37 -24.20
CA MET A 13 3.45 10.10 -22.76
C MET A 13 4.42 9.02 -22.29
N ALA A 14 4.56 7.92 -23.04
CA ALA A 14 5.54 6.87 -22.73
C ALA A 14 6.97 7.42 -22.67
N LYS A 15 7.36 8.28 -23.63
CA LYS A 15 8.67 8.94 -23.64
C LYS A 15 8.85 9.90 -22.47
N ALA A 16 7.82 10.69 -22.13
CA ALA A 16 7.85 11.62 -21.02
C ALA A 16 8.02 10.88 -19.67
N ARG A 17 7.27 9.79 -19.46
CA ARG A 17 7.37 8.93 -18.27
C ARG A 17 8.74 8.26 -18.20
N ALA A 18 9.25 7.68 -19.30
CA ALA A 18 10.58 7.07 -19.35
C ALA A 18 11.71 8.08 -19.04
N PHE A 19 11.59 9.32 -19.52
CA PHE A 19 12.52 10.38 -19.16
C PHE A 19 12.52 10.64 -17.64
N MET A 20 11.33 10.70 -17.03
CA MET A 20 11.21 10.92 -15.59
C MET A 20 11.71 9.74 -14.75
N GLN A 21 11.48 8.51 -15.17
CA GLN A 21 12.06 7.31 -14.54
C GLN A 21 13.59 7.39 -14.50
N ASN A 22 14.21 7.71 -15.65
CA ASN A 22 15.66 7.88 -15.72
C ASN A 22 16.18 9.01 -14.83
N LYS A 23 15.44 10.12 -14.76
CA LYS A 23 15.81 11.27 -13.92
C LYS A 23 15.66 10.98 -12.42
N GLY A 24 14.62 10.23 -12.04
CA GLY A 24 14.29 9.88 -10.66
C GLY A 24 15.01 8.65 -10.12
N LYS A 25 15.68 7.85 -10.98
CA LYS A 25 16.22 6.53 -10.63
C LYS A 25 17.01 6.50 -9.32
N TYR A 26 17.93 7.45 -9.12
CA TYR A 26 18.77 7.47 -7.92
C TYR A 26 18.00 7.90 -6.68
N VAL A 27 17.05 8.83 -6.83
CA VAL A 27 16.20 9.28 -5.73
C VAL A 27 15.30 8.13 -5.25
N ILE A 28 14.75 7.35 -6.17
CA ILE A 28 13.96 6.15 -5.84
C ILE A 28 14.83 5.07 -5.22
N ALA A 29 16.01 4.79 -5.78
CA ALA A 29 16.92 3.79 -5.23
C ALA A 29 17.34 4.12 -3.78
N ASP A 30 17.76 5.36 -3.52
CA ASP A 30 18.13 5.82 -2.18
C ASP A 30 16.95 5.74 -1.20
N TYR A 31 15.74 6.07 -1.69
CA TYR A 31 14.51 5.98 -0.90
C TYR A 31 14.18 4.54 -0.52
N ASP A 32 14.23 3.63 -1.48
CA ASP A 32 13.98 2.20 -1.29
C ASP A 32 15.03 1.56 -0.36
N GLU A 33 16.29 1.94 -0.50
CA GLU A 33 17.36 1.49 0.39
C GLU A 33 17.10 1.91 1.85
N ASP A 34 16.71 3.16 2.08
CA ASP A 34 16.37 3.64 3.43
C ASP A 34 15.15 2.91 4.01
N LEU A 35 14.13 2.61 3.19
CA LEU A 35 12.96 1.82 3.59
C LEU A 35 13.33 0.38 3.97
N LEU A 36 14.15 -0.28 3.15
CA LEU A 36 14.65 -1.63 3.43
C LEU A 36 15.50 -1.65 4.71
N ALA A 37 16.37 -0.66 4.90
CA ALA A 37 17.16 -0.52 6.12
C ALA A 37 16.27 -0.32 7.36
N ASN A 38 15.10 0.31 7.21
CA ASN A 38 14.11 0.43 8.27
C ASN A 38 13.44 -0.91 8.59
N ILE A 39 13.02 -1.66 7.57
CA ILE A 39 12.47 -3.01 7.70
C ILE A 39 13.49 -3.93 8.40
N ASP A 40 14.76 -3.89 8.02
CA ASP A 40 15.82 -4.71 8.61
C ASP A 40 16.13 -4.32 10.07
N ARG A 41 15.98 -3.04 10.44
CA ARG A 41 16.06 -2.62 11.85
C ARG A 41 14.90 -3.21 12.64
N PHE A 42 13.69 -3.07 12.12
CA PHE A 42 12.49 -3.59 12.76
C PHE A 42 12.55 -5.12 12.93
N GLU A 43 12.99 -5.85 11.92
CA GLU A 43 13.18 -7.32 11.96
C GLU A 43 14.15 -7.73 13.08
N ARG A 44 15.26 -7.01 13.23
CA ARG A 44 16.23 -7.29 14.29
C ARG A 44 15.61 -7.09 15.67
N ASP A 45 14.79 -6.06 15.86
CA ASP A 45 14.16 -5.78 17.15
C ASP A 45 13.07 -6.81 17.47
N VAL A 46 12.24 -7.19 16.49
CA VAL A 46 11.26 -8.28 16.64
C VAL A 46 11.96 -9.60 16.97
N ASN A 47 13.05 -9.93 16.27
CA ASN A 47 13.82 -11.14 16.54
C ASN A 47 14.42 -11.15 17.96
N ARG A 48 14.78 -9.99 18.54
CA ARG A 48 15.21 -9.90 19.94
C ARG A 48 14.08 -10.25 20.91
N VAL A 49 12.82 -9.91 20.58
CA VAL A 49 11.64 -10.30 21.37
C VAL A 49 11.39 -11.79 21.25
N VAL A 50 11.35 -12.34 20.02
CA VAL A 50 11.11 -13.77 19.78
C VAL A 50 12.14 -14.67 20.47
N ARG A 51 13.42 -14.26 20.52
CA ARG A 51 14.49 -14.99 21.22
C ARG A 51 14.25 -15.17 22.72
N LYS A 52 13.42 -14.32 23.34
CA LYS A 52 13.07 -14.41 24.77
C LYS A 52 11.91 -15.36 25.04
N LEU A 53 11.21 -15.83 24.01
CA LEU A 53 10.12 -16.79 24.14
C LEU A 53 10.64 -18.18 24.53
N ASP A 54 9.77 -18.94 25.19
CA ASP A 54 9.99 -20.35 25.51
C ASP A 54 10.19 -21.19 24.24
N ARG A 55 10.89 -22.32 24.38
CA ARG A 55 11.34 -23.14 23.25
C ARG A 55 10.19 -23.64 22.36
N ASN A 56 9.04 -23.95 22.96
CA ASN A 56 7.83 -24.40 22.27
C ASN A 56 7.13 -23.28 21.49
N LEU A 57 7.22 -22.02 21.94
CA LEU A 57 6.60 -20.87 21.29
C LEU A 57 7.53 -20.17 20.30
N ARG A 58 8.84 -20.27 20.51
CA ARG A 58 9.85 -19.58 19.69
C ARG A 58 9.86 -20.02 18.24
N LYS A 59 9.85 -21.33 17.97
CA LYS A 59 9.95 -21.85 16.59
C LYS A 59 8.77 -21.41 15.72
N PRO A 60 7.50 -21.58 16.14
CA PRO A 60 6.35 -21.07 15.38
C PRO A 60 6.42 -19.55 15.17
N ALA A 61 6.76 -18.78 16.21
CA ALA A 61 6.88 -17.33 16.10
C ALA A 61 7.97 -16.90 15.10
N GLN A 62 9.09 -17.62 15.04
CA GLN A 62 10.16 -17.31 14.11
C GLN A 62 9.72 -17.50 12.65
N ILE A 63 8.97 -18.57 12.34
CA ILE A 63 8.41 -18.80 11.00
C ILE A 63 7.48 -17.65 10.61
N GLN A 64 6.55 -17.27 11.49
CA GLN A 64 5.63 -16.16 11.22
C GLN A 64 6.36 -14.83 11.00
N VAL A 65 7.43 -14.58 11.76
CA VAL A 65 8.28 -13.40 11.57
C VAL A 65 8.96 -13.44 10.20
N GLU A 66 9.58 -14.56 9.83
CA GLU A 66 10.24 -14.71 8.53
C GLU A 66 9.27 -14.50 7.36
N GLU A 67 8.06 -15.05 7.44
CA GLU A 67 6.99 -14.85 6.45
C GLU A 67 6.57 -13.37 6.36
N ALA A 68 6.28 -12.73 7.50
CA ALA A 68 5.87 -11.34 7.55
C ALA A 68 6.93 -10.39 6.97
N PHE A 69 8.20 -10.56 7.34
CA PHE A 69 9.30 -9.74 6.83
C PHE A 69 9.64 -10.02 5.38
N THR A 70 9.39 -11.23 4.88
CA THR A 70 9.42 -11.51 3.44
C THR A 70 8.34 -10.70 2.72
N GLY A 71 7.12 -10.67 3.26
CA GLY A 71 6.02 -9.84 2.74
C GLY A 71 6.37 -8.35 2.71
N PHE A 72 6.93 -7.81 3.80
CA PHE A 72 7.34 -6.40 3.86
C PHE A 72 8.42 -6.06 2.84
N ARG A 73 9.38 -6.96 2.59
CA ARG A 73 10.42 -6.74 1.57
C ARG A 73 9.87 -6.79 0.15
N LEU A 74 8.89 -7.65 -0.11
CA LEU A 74 8.19 -7.68 -1.40
C LEU A 74 7.39 -6.40 -1.64
N LEU A 75 6.74 -5.87 -0.60
CA LEU A 75 6.05 -4.57 -0.66
C LEU A 75 7.03 -3.40 -0.76
N GLY A 76 8.22 -3.52 -0.15
CA GLY A 76 9.20 -2.45 -0.03
C GLY A 76 8.88 -1.43 1.06
N TYR A 77 7.81 -1.63 1.83
CA TYR A 77 7.39 -0.76 2.93
C TYR A 77 6.57 -1.54 3.98
N LEU A 78 6.37 -0.92 5.14
CA LEU A 78 5.47 -1.42 6.18
C LEU A 78 4.03 -0.93 5.93
N PRO A 79 3.03 -1.83 5.87
CA PRO A 79 1.61 -1.46 5.84
C PRO A 79 1.19 -0.55 6.98
N GLU A 80 0.11 0.22 6.85
CA GLU A 80 -0.30 1.17 7.89
C GLU A 80 -0.70 0.50 9.20
N ASP A 81 -1.26 -0.71 9.12
CA ASP A 81 -1.73 -1.46 10.27
C ASP A 81 -0.82 -2.66 10.58
N PRO A 82 -0.48 -2.89 11.86
CA PRO A 82 0.18 -4.12 12.27
C PRO A 82 -0.78 -5.31 12.18
N ALA A 83 -0.24 -6.53 12.16
CA ALA A 83 -1.04 -7.74 12.26
C ALA A 83 -1.91 -7.72 13.54
N LYS A 84 -3.20 -8.03 13.39
CA LYS A 84 -4.21 -7.93 14.48
C LYS A 84 -3.82 -8.74 15.71
N ASP A 85 -3.27 -9.93 15.49
CA ASP A 85 -2.93 -10.88 16.56
C ASP A 85 -1.49 -10.73 17.07
N ALA A 86 -0.74 -9.73 16.60
CA ALA A 86 0.62 -9.50 17.07
C ALA A 86 0.63 -9.16 18.58
N PRO A 87 1.59 -9.71 19.36
CA PRO A 87 1.83 -9.31 20.74
C PRO A 87 2.01 -7.79 20.86
N GLN A 88 1.53 -7.19 21.97
CA GLN A 88 1.58 -5.74 22.17
C GLN A 88 3.00 -5.18 22.02
N GLN A 89 4.02 -5.87 22.55
CA GLN A 89 5.41 -5.46 22.42
C GLN A 89 5.87 -5.35 20.94
N ILE A 90 5.38 -6.24 20.06
CA ILE A 90 5.67 -6.18 18.62
C ILE A 90 4.92 -5.02 17.98
N LYS A 91 3.67 -4.77 18.38
CA LYS A 91 2.88 -3.61 17.92
C LYS A 91 3.57 -2.28 18.27
N ASP A 92 4.13 -2.17 19.47
CA ASP A 92 4.85 -0.97 19.89
C ASP A 92 6.10 -0.73 19.01
N LEU A 93 6.87 -1.79 18.71
CA LEU A 93 7.99 -1.71 17.77
C LEU A 93 7.54 -1.36 16.34
N TYR A 94 6.40 -1.87 15.91
CA TYR A 94 5.80 -1.55 14.61
C TYR A 94 5.47 -0.06 14.48
N VAL A 95 4.87 0.53 15.52
CA VAL A 95 4.57 1.98 15.56
C VAL A 95 5.83 2.81 15.41
N VAL A 96 6.93 2.42 16.08
CA VAL A 96 8.23 3.09 15.95
C VAL A 96 8.75 2.98 14.52
N ALA A 97 8.71 1.78 13.94
CA ALA A 97 9.18 1.55 12.58
C ALA A 97 8.35 2.32 11.53
N LEU A 98 7.03 2.40 11.71
CA LEU A 98 6.16 3.24 10.87
C LEU A 98 6.47 4.72 10.98
N HIS A 99 6.73 5.20 12.19
CA HIS A 99 7.11 6.59 12.40
C HIS A 99 8.44 6.91 11.69
N ASP A 100 9.42 6.00 11.75
CA ASP A 100 10.68 6.18 11.03
C ASP A 100 10.50 6.07 9.51
N GLN A 101 9.61 5.22 9.00
CA GLN A 101 9.21 5.20 7.60
C GLN A 101 8.64 6.56 7.14
N LYS A 102 7.79 7.19 7.95
CA LYS A 102 7.26 8.54 7.67
C LYS A 102 8.36 9.61 7.64
N LYS A 103 9.38 9.50 8.49
CA LYS A 103 10.55 10.38 8.43
C LYS A 103 11.37 10.18 7.16
N ILE A 104 11.55 8.93 6.73
CA ILE A 104 12.20 8.62 5.46
C ILE A 104 11.42 9.28 4.33
N TYR A 105 10.10 9.11 4.26
CA TYR A 105 9.27 9.80 3.27
C TYR A 105 9.48 11.32 3.29
N THR A 106 9.48 11.93 4.48
CA THR A 106 9.69 13.38 4.64
C THR A 106 11.07 13.83 4.15
N LYS A 107 12.12 13.03 4.37
CA LYS A 107 13.49 13.29 3.88
C LYS A 107 13.54 13.38 2.35
N TYR A 108 12.77 12.55 1.64
CA TYR A 108 12.77 12.52 0.17
C TYR A 108 11.69 13.40 -0.48
N LEU A 109 10.72 13.89 0.30
CA LEU A 109 9.59 14.66 -0.21
C LEU A 109 10.00 15.89 -1.03
N ILE A 110 11.07 16.59 -0.63
CA ILE A 110 11.59 17.74 -1.39
C ILE A 110 12.05 17.31 -2.79
N LYS A 111 12.85 16.25 -2.88
CA LYS A 111 13.36 15.72 -4.16
C LYS A 111 12.21 15.23 -5.06
N PHE A 112 11.22 14.54 -4.49
CA PHE A 112 10.03 14.13 -5.24
C PHE A 112 9.21 15.32 -5.74
N THR A 113 9.08 16.36 -4.92
CA THR A 113 8.37 17.59 -5.31
C THR A 113 9.08 18.30 -6.45
N GLU A 114 10.40 18.40 -6.43
CA GLU A 114 11.19 18.98 -7.52
C GLU A 114 11.03 18.22 -8.83
N LEU A 115 11.12 16.88 -8.78
CA LEU A 115 10.89 16.02 -9.94
C LEU A 115 9.48 16.19 -10.49
N ARG A 116 8.48 16.29 -9.61
CA ARG A 116 7.08 16.48 -9.99
C ARG A 116 6.85 17.81 -10.69
N ILE A 117 7.42 18.89 -10.16
CA ILE A 117 7.38 20.21 -10.79
C ILE A 117 7.99 20.15 -12.19
N PHE A 118 9.15 19.48 -12.33
CA PHE A 118 9.80 19.32 -13.63
C PHE A 118 8.91 18.57 -14.64
N TYR A 119 8.27 17.48 -14.20
CA TYR A 119 7.35 16.71 -15.05
C TYR A 119 6.15 17.57 -15.50
N ILE A 120 5.49 18.26 -14.57
CA ILE A 120 4.36 19.16 -14.87
C ILE A 120 4.76 20.26 -15.85
N GLN A 121 5.94 20.88 -15.68
CA GLN A 121 6.44 21.89 -16.61
C GLN A 121 6.69 21.33 -18.02
N GLY A 122 7.07 20.05 -18.13
CA GLY A 122 7.20 19.36 -19.41
C GLY A 122 5.83 19.20 -20.11
N LEU A 123 4.82 18.76 -19.35
CA LEU A 123 3.44 18.62 -19.82
C LEU A 123 2.87 19.98 -20.28
N ASP A 124 3.02 21.02 -19.46
CA ASP A 124 2.48 22.37 -19.73
C ASP A 124 3.05 23.01 -21.01
N LYS A 125 4.36 22.79 -21.26
CA LYS A 125 4.99 23.19 -22.52
C LYS A 125 4.37 22.48 -23.72
N GLN A 126 4.10 21.18 -23.59
CA GLN A 126 3.50 20.40 -24.66
C GLN A 126 2.04 20.80 -24.92
N ILE A 127 1.26 21.06 -23.86
CA ILE A 127 -0.10 21.62 -23.96
C ILE A 127 -0.09 22.91 -24.78
N THR A 128 0.84 23.83 -24.50
CA THR A 128 0.97 25.09 -25.24
C THR A 128 1.25 24.86 -26.73
N ILE A 129 2.02 23.84 -27.08
CA ILE A 129 2.32 23.47 -28.47
C ILE A 129 1.07 22.88 -29.15
N LEU A 130 0.39 21.95 -28.49
CA LEU A 130 -0.79 21.26 -29.03
C LEU A 130 -1.95 22.22 -29.30
N LYS A 131 -2.24 23.14 -28.36
CA LYS A 131 -3.26 24.19 -28.55
C LYS A 131 -2.95 25.08 -29.76
N LYS A 132 -1.68 25.43 -29.99
CA LYS A 132 -1.27 26.21 -31.17
C LYS A 132 -1.43 25.43 -32.49
N GLN A 133 -1.35 24.10 -32.42
CA GLN A 133 -1.53 23.20 -33.57
C GLN A 133 -2.99 22.84 -33.83
N GLY A 134 -3.92 23.24 -32.94
CA GLY A 134 -5.33 22.88 -33.02
C GLY A 134 -5.65 21.46 -32.52
N ASN A 135 -4.76 20.88 -31.71
CA ASN A 135 -4.90 19.55 -31.10
C ASN A 135 -5.47 19.68 -29.67
N ASP A 136 -6.66 20.27 -29.55
CA ASP A 136 -7.26 20.62 -28.25
C ASP A 136 -7.61 19.38 -27.40
N ASP A 137 -8.06 18.29 -28.03
CA ASP A 137 -8.39 17.04 -27.32
C ASP A 137 -7.15 16.44 -26.63
N HIS A 138 -6.01 16.36 -27.35
CA HIS A 138 -4.75 15.89 -26.77
C HIS A 138 -4.22 16.84 -25.69
N ALA A 139 -4.42 18.15 -25.85
CA ALA A 139 -4.07 19.12 -24.82
C ALA A 139 -4.89 18.89 -23.54
N ALA A 140 -6.20 18.61 -23.66
CA ALA A 140 -7.07 18.33 -22.53
C ALA A 140 -6.64 17.06 -21.77
N SER A 141 -6.24 15.99 -22.47
CA SER A 141 -5.70 14.79 -21.82
C SER A 141 -4.42 15.06 -21.02
N LEU A 142 -3.53 15.94 -21.50
CA LEU A 142 -2.34 16.33 -20.74
C LEU A 142 -2.67 17.22 -19.53
N GLU A 143 -3.71 18.05 -19.62
CA GLU A 143 -4.20 18.85 -18.48
C GLU A 143 -4.77 17.97 -17.37
N GLU A 144 -5.47 16.89 -17.73
CA GLU A 144 -5.94 15.88 -16.79
C GLU A 144 -4.75 15.17 -16.09
N GLU A 145 -3.73 14.76 -16.84
CA GLU A 145 -2.51 14.17 -16.27
C GLU A 145 -1.82 15.12 -15.27
N ILE A 146 -1.77 16.43 -15.57
CA ILE A 146 -1.26 17.44 -14.62
C ILE A 146 -2.12 17.45 -13.36
N ALA A 147 -3.44 17.51 -13.50
CA ALA A 147 -4.36 17.60 -12.37
C ALA A 147 -4.27 16.38 -11.43
N LEU A 148 -4.17 15.18 -12.00
CA LEU A 148 -3.98 13.93 -11.25
C LEU A 148 -2.63 13.94 -10.52
N THR A 149 -1.55 14.28 -11.23
CA THR A 149 -0.19 14.29 -10.67
C THR A 149 -0.01 15.34 -9.56
N GLN A 150 -0.68 16.48 -9.66
CA GLN A 150 -0.63 17.53 -8.63
C GLN A 150 -1.26 17.08 -7.31
N LYS A 151 -2.39 16.36 -7.39
CA LYS A 151 -3.17 15.93 -6.23
C LYS A 151 -2.52 14.77 -5.48
N ASP A 152 -1.89 13.84 -6.19
CA ASP A 152 -1.39 12.61 -5.62
C ASP A 152 0.12 12.41 -5.84
N MET A 153 0.89 12.51 -4.75
CA MET A 153 2.33 12.22 -4.78
C MET A 153 2.62 10.73 -4.93
N ALA A 154 1.77 9.84 -4.39
CA ALA A 154 1.95 8.40 -4.53
C ALA A 154 1.82 7.98 -6.00
N ARG A 155 0.83 8.52 -6.73
CA ARG A 155 0.72 8.40 -8.19
C ARG A 155 2.00 8.82 -8.91
N PHE A 156 2.57 9.98 -8.53
CA PHE A 156 3.82 10.45 -9.14
C PHE A 156 5.00 9.52 -8.85
N ILE A 157 5.11 9.00 -7.63
CA ILE A 157 6.15 8.03 -7.27
C ILE A 157 5.99 6.73 -8.09
N ARG A 158 4.76 6.27 -8.38
CA ARG A 158 4.51 5.14 -9.28
C ARG A 158 5.03 5.41 -10.71
N ILE A 159 4.81 6.62 -11.24
CA ILE A 159 5.40 7.03 -12.53
C ILE A 159 6.92 6.90 -12.50
N LEU A 160 7.58 7.39 -11.43
CA LEU A 160 9.03 7.29 -11.29
C LEU A 160 9.53 5.85 -11.21
N ARG A 161 8.72 4.94 -10.65
CA ARG A 161 9.00 3.49 -10.59
C ARG A 161 8.71 2.76 -11.90
N GLY A 162 8.08 3.43 -12.87
CA GLY A 162 7.62 2.79 -14.11
C GLY A 162 6.44 1.84 -13.90
N GLN A 163 5.66 2.07 -12.85
CA GLN A 163 4.40 1.38 -12.58
C GLN A 163 3.24 2.15 -13.21
N GLU A 164 2.10 1.46 -13.40
CA GLU A 164 0.87 2.13 -13.83
C GLU A 164 0.48 3.19 -12.77
N PRO A 165 0.25 4.45 -13.14
CA PRO A 165 -0.01 5.51 -12.17
C PRO A 165 -1.35 5.30 -11.47
N ASP A 166 -2.33 4.84 -12.24
CA ASP A 166 -3.73 4.63 -11.87
C ASP A 166 -4.04 3.12 -12.00
N PRO A 167 -3.55 2.28 -11.07
CA PRO A 167 -3.86 0.85 -11.09
C PRO A 167 -5.38 0.68 -11.00
N GLU A 168 -5.91 -0.28 -11.75
CA GLU A 168 -7.31 -0.65 -11.63
C GLU A 168 -7.59 -0.99 -10.16
N PRO A 169 -8.73 -0.54 -9.60
CA PRO A 169 -9.12 -0.97 -8.26
C PRO A 169 -9.13 -2.50 -8.26
N GLU A 170 -8.41 -3.11 -7.31
CA GLU A 170 -8.46 -4.55 -7.13
C GLU A 170 -9.95 -4.90 -6.91
N GLU A 171 -10.55 -5.62 -7.86
CA GLU A 171 -11.89 -6.18 -7.66
C GLU A 171 -11.78 -7.06 -6.42
N ASP A 172 -12.38 -6.60 -5.33
CA ASP A 172 -12.46 -7.36 -4.09
C ASP A 172 -12.94 -8.77 -4.46
N ALA A 173 -12.10 -9.76 -4.19
CA ALA A 173 -12.50 -11.16 -4.26
C ALA A 173 -13.49 -11.46 -3.13
N GLU A 174 -14.69 -10.87 -3.19
CA GLU A 174 -15.87 -11.31 -2.44
C GLU A 174 -16.38 -12.61 -3.08
N GLY A 175 -15.67 -13.70 -2.78
CA GLY A 175 -16.08 -15.06 -3.10
C GLY A 175 -16.94 -15.66 -1.99
N ASP A 176 -18.24 -15.35 -2.04
CA ASP A 176 -19.37 -16.26 -1.78
C ASP A 176 -19.38 -17.05 -0.43
N GLN A 177 -19.82 -16.41 0.65
CA GLN A 177 -20.53 -17.13 1.74
C GLN A 177 -22.03 -16.99 1.51
N LYS A 178 -22.59 -17.92 0.73
CA LYS A 178 -24.04 -18.12 0.66
C LYS A 178 -24.55 -18.68 1.99
N ASP A 179 -25.40 -17.88 2.60
CA ASP A 179 -26.41 -18.30 3.55
C ASP A 179 -27.16 -19.54 3.03
N GLY A 180 -27.13 -20.59 3.84
CA GLY A 180 -27.94 -21.80 3.68
C GLY A 180 -28.68 -22.09 4.97
N ASP A 181 -29.58 -21.19 5.33
CA ASP A 181 -30.56 -21.39 6.39
C ASP A 181 -31.59 -22.44 5.93
N ASN A 182 -31.73 -23.55 6.65
CA ASN A 182 -32.91 -24.42 6.50
C ASN A 182 -33.31 -25.13 7.80
N LYS A 183 -34.26 -24.49 8.48
CA LYS A 183 -35.46 -25.04 9.17
C LYS A 183 -35.41 -26.41 9.88
N LYS A 184 -35.61 -26.30 11.20
CA LYS A 184 -36.59 -26.98 12.09
C LYS A 184 -37.47 -28.11 11.51
N ASP A 185 -37.53 -29.21 12.27
CA ASP A 185 -38.71 -29.95 12.76
C ASP A 185 -38.25 -30.73 14.02
N ASP A 186 -38.74 -30.53 15.24
CA ASP A 186 -40.05 -30.76 15.90
C ASP A 186 -40.10 -32.05 16.77
N LYS A 187 -40.60 -31.85 18.00
CA LYS A 187 -41.18 -32.78 19.00
C LYS A 187 -40.34 -33.82 19.77
N GLY A 188 -40.36 -33.66 21.10
CA GLY A 188 -40.02 -34.71 22.08
C GLY A 188 -40.23 -34.29 23.54
N LYS A 189 -41.49 -34.13 23.93
CA LYS A 189 -42.07 -33.65 25.20
C LYS A 189 -41.81 -34.55 26.45
N LYS A 190 -41.69 -33.92 27.63
CA LYS A 190 -42.20 -34.26 29.00
C LYS A 190 -41.12 -34.06 30.10
N GLU A 191 -41.20 -33.08 31.01
CA GLU A 191 -42.06 -32.96 32.21
C GLU A 191 -41.96 -34.17 33.16
N ASP A 192 -41.25 -34.03 34.30
CA ASP A 192 -41.86 -33.89 35.64
C ASP A 192 -40.82 -34.03 36.80
N ASP A 193 -40.87 -33.04 37.69
CA ASP A 193 -40.80 -33.05 39.16
C ASP A 193 -39.73 -33.82 39.99
N LYS A 194 -39.07 -33.06 40.88
CA LYS A 194 -39.10 -33.14 42.38
C LYS A 194 -37.77 -32.63 42.95
N GLU A 195 -37.74 -31.48 43.62
CA GLU A 195 -38.04 -31.23 45.04
C GLU A 195 -37.12 -31.91 46.07
N GLU A 196 -36.81 -31.11 47.10
CA GLU A 196 -36.14 -31.38 48.38
C GLU A 196 -34.60 -31.44 48.41
N ASN A 197 -33.87 -30.44 48.92
CA ASN A 197 -33.88 -29.71 50.22
C ASN A 197 -33.04 -30.40 51.31
N GLN A 198 -32.28 -29.54 52.00
CA GLN A 198 -31.71 -29.64 53.35
C GLN A 198 -30.25 -30.05 53.59
N ASN A 199 -29.60 -29.11 54.29
CA ASN A 199 -28.71 -29.28 55.46
C ASN A 199 -27.25 -29.69 55.21
N LYS A 200 -26.24 -29.18 55.92
CA LYS A 200 -26.20 -28.47 57.22
C LYS A 200 -24.84 -27.79 57.39
N SER A 201 -24.85 -26.78 58.25
CA SER A 201 -23.74 -26.04 58.84
C SER A 201 -22.55 -26.85 59.33
N GLY A 202 -21.39 -26.21 59.29
CA GLY A 202 -20.20 -26.47 60.10
C GLY A 202 -19.34 -25.22 60.07
#